data_AF-A0A1U9UUQ9-F1
#
_entry.id   AF-A0A1U9UUQ9-F1
#
_cell.length_a   1.000
_cell.length_b   1.000
_cell.length_c   1.000
_cell.angle_alpha   90.00
_cell.angle_beta   90.00
_cell.angle_gamma   90.00
#
_symmetry.space_group_name_H-M   'P 1'
#
loop_
_entity.id
_entity.type
_entity.pdbx_description
1 polymer ?
#
loop_
_entity_poly.entity_id
_entity_poly.type
_entity_poly.pdbx_seq_one_letter_code
_entity_poly.pdbx_strand_id
1 'polypeptide(L)'
;MTTNLSRLSALPQFLKASEFWDGVLDPRISIDEGERFGRFRELSSAHAWGLQLPEARFEAPSGTELTAIEIGLGLLQRGAWTHCSWLVEQALARLMFDAKLVSLEAVPAASGVLGFTARLLDSRALRYALATGRLPAEVKQDDAAHIWDSAVRELGGSVGSGAERQFFTEVLVPTLGFPLLDYLRFQAELTELGLDSASFAAQRTDFSINTGRGLRLVIEVDGPEHLVPQQQLLDKKRDAALHKAGWEVWRVPVASLQNPDMLRNQLQSRIQSTRGGRWGWQLGDVALRTREASSCVWGATVIARIQFLLLVAMQNGGLSSDREWLLSISERETDVAQLAVEDFLDWFGRLRQLYGLSVLPGVRLARAGESDVDLAISITCTNPWEEEPSVRGPRAWSRPANTWVPEPSVKFSNSEYLSRAPDGSLLESFARDLFRKAFFREGQLAILERILQGKDVVGLLPTGGGKSLTYQLAALLLPGATLYVAPLKSLLEDQYERFKVDGVDACGFISSALDIGQKIEQEQRFTAGQMRMLQVAPERFLMQGFRALLDTYAATLGPVSLVVVDECHCVSEWGHEFRPAYLRATLNKPGELGVQADNNVLGQENWL
;
A
#
# COMPACT_ATOMS: atom_id res chain seq x y z
N MET A 1 -21.98 -9.87 -5.57
CA MET A 1 -21.19 -9.08 -4.60
C MET A 1 -19.85 -8.79 -5.24
N THR A 2 -19.40 -7.55 -5.23
CA THR A 2 -18.14 -7.15 -5.86
C THR A 2 -17.03 -7.18 -4.82
N THR A 3 -16.16 -8.18 -4.91
CA THR A 3 -14.87 -8.21 -4.20
C THR A 3 -13.90 -7.29 -4.94
N ASN A 4 -13.32 -6.33 -4.24
CA ASN A 4 -12.30 -5.44 -4.78
C ASN A 4 -10.91 -5.84 -4.27
N LEU A 5 -9.88 -5.58 -5.06
CA LEU A 5 -8.48 -5.75 -4.68
C LEU A 5 -7.84 -4.37 -4.53
N SER A 6 -7.01 -4.20 -3.51
CA SER A 6 -6.24 -2.98 -3.33
C SER A 6 -4.94 -3.22 -2.56
N ARG A 7 -4.15 -2.16 -2.38
CA ARG A 7 -3.01 -2.13 -1.46
C ARG A 7 -3.31 -1.19 -0.30
N LEU A 8 -3.19 -1.72 0.90
CA LEU A 8 -3.31 -0.95 2.13
C LEU A 8 -2.59 -1.66 3.28
N SER A 9 -1.48 -1.08 3.70
CA SER A 9 -0.77 -1.45 4.91
C SER A 9 -0.05 -0.25 5.50
N ALA A 10 0.12 -0.28 6.81
CA ALA A 10 0.76 0.80 7.56
C ALA A 10 1.74 0.22 8.57
N LEU A 11 2.81 0.96 8.82
CA LEU A 11 3.83 0.58 9.80
C LEU A 11 4.30 1.83 10.58
N PRO A 12 4.54 1.71 11.90
CA PRO A 12 5.27 2.72 12.67
C PRO A 12 6.64 3.00 12.06
N GLN A 13 7.10 4.25 12.12
CA GLN A 13 8.39 4.62 11.53
C GLN A 13 9.55 3.93 12.24
N PHE A 14 9.47 3.77 13.56
CA PHE A 14 10.53 3.09 14.32
C PHE A 14 10.72 1.62 13.91
N LEU A 15 9.71 0.94 13.35
CA LEU A 15 9.88 -0.41 12.78
C LEU A 15 10.64 -0.42 11.46
N LYS A 16 10.82 0.73 10.80
CA LYS A 16 11.69 0.84 9.64
C LYS A 16 13.15 1.05 10.04
N ALA A 17 13.45 1.34 11.31
CA ALA A 17 14.81 1.62 11.74
C ALA A 17 15.70 0.37 11.67
N SER A 18 16.98 0.58 11.37
CA SER A 18 17.99 -0.49 11.22
C SER A 18 18.07 -1.40 12.46
N GLU A 19 17.80 -0.82 13.62
CA GLU A 19 17.84 -1.41 14.94
C GLU A 19 16.75 -2.47 15.17
N PHE A 20 15.65 -2.42 14.41
CA PHE A 20 14.55 -3.36 14.55
C PHE A 20 14.66 -4.57 13.60
N TRP A 21 15.07 -4.33 12.35
CA TRP A 21 15.00 -5.35 11.29
C TRP A 21 16.28 -5.51 10.49
N ASP A 22 17.42 -5.02 10.97
CA ASP A 22 18.59 -4.77 10.10
C ASP A 22 18.19 -3.88 8.91
N GLY A 23 17.15 -3.06 9.10
CA GLY A 23 16.53 -2.15 8.15
C GLY A 23 15.73 -2.82 7.02
N VAL A 24 15.43 -4.12 7.10
CA VAL A 24 14.69 -4.87 6.06
C VAL A 24 13.34 -4.23 5.66
N LEU A 25 12.72 -3.47 6.56
CA LEU A 25 11.46 -2.75 6.29
C LEU A 25 11.67 -1.26 5.92
N ASP A 26 12.93 -0.82 5.88
CA ASP A 26 13.34 0.53 5.51
C ASP A 26 13.34 0.66 3.98
N PRO A 27 12.53 1.56 3.40
CA PRO A 27 12.58 1.83 1.97
C PRO A 27 13.91 2.45 1.51
N ARG A 28 14.82 2.84 2.43
CA ARG A 28 16.13 3.44 2.16
C ARG A 28 17.26 2.43 1.98
N ILE A 29 17.03 1.13 2.19
CA ILE A 29 18.05 0.12 1.93
C ILE A 29 18.28 -0.06 0.42
N SER A 30 19.55 -0.25 0.05
CA SER A 30 20.08 -0.53 -1.28
C SER A 30 19.20 -1.44 -2.17
N ILE A 31 19.22 -1.14 -3.48
CA ILE A 31 18.56 -1.85 -4.59
C ILE A 31 18.78 -3.38 -4.54
N ASP A 32 19.95 -3.84 -4.07
CA ASP A 32 20.29 -5.27 -3.97
C ASP A 32 19.48 -6.05 -2.90
N GLU A 33 18.99 -5.40 -1.84
CA GLU A 33 18.10 -6.03 -0.85
C GLU A 33 16.61 -5.84 -1.21
N GLY A 34 16.32 -4.89 -2.10
CA GLY A 34 14.98 -4.60 -2.64
C GLY A 34 14.36 -5.77 -3.40
N GLU A 35 15.13 -6.56 -4.15
CA GLU A 35 14.61 -7.77 -4.80
C GLU A 35 14.24 -8.87 -3.79
N ARG A 36 14.94 -8.93 -2.64
CA ARG A 36 14.75 -9.97 -1.62
C ARG A 36 13.50 -9.75 -0.77
N PHE A 37 13.08 -8.50 -0.58
CA PHE A 37 11.90 -8.16 0.24
C PHE A 37 10.78 -7.44 -0.52
N GLY A 38 11.00 -7.05 -1.78
CA GLY A 38 9.99 -6.40 -2.63
C GLY A 38 8.69 -7.21 -2.69
N ARG A 39 8.80 -8.52 -2.92
CA ARG A 39 7.63 -9.43 -2.91
C ARG A 39 6.94 -9.52 -1.56
N PHE A 40 7.67 -9.42 -0.44
CA PHE A 40 7.06 -9.43 0.89
C PHE A 40 6.25 -8.15 1.15
N ARG A 41 6.80 -6.99 0.79
CA ARG A 41 6.09 -5.71 0.88
C ARG A 41 4.85 -5.69 -0.01
N GLU A 42 4.96 -6.18 -1.24
CA GLU A 42 3.84 -6.26 -2.18
C GLU A 42 2.72 -7.15 -1.65
N LEU A 43 3.03 -8.39 -1.25
CA LEU A 43 2.04 -9.36 -0.77
C LEU A 43 1.43 -8.96 0.57
N SER A 44 2.22 -8.43 1.51
CA SER A 44 1.69 -7.99 2.82
C SER A 44 0.76 -6.78 2.70
N SER A 45 0.97 -5.93 1.69
CA SER A 45 0.10 -4.78 1.43
C SER A 45 -1.19 -5.12 0.69
N ALA A 46 -1.20 -6.21 -0.08
CA ALA A 46 -2.34 -6.63 -0.88
C ALA A 46 -3.50 -7.13 0.00
N HIS A 47 -4.70 -6.66 -0.30
CA HIS A 47 -5.91 -7.10 0.40
C HIS A 47 -7.12 -7.17 -0.53
N ALA A 48 -7.99 -8.13 -0.27
CA ALA A 48 -9.34 -8.17 -0.79
C ALA A 48 -10.26 -7.45 0.21
N TRP A 49 -11.20 -6.67 -0.29
CA TRP A 49 -12.17 -6.00 0.55
C TRP A 49 -13.54 -5.91 -0.14
N GLY A 50 -14.58 -5.74 0.67
CA GLY A 50 -15.94 -5.58 0.20
C GLY A 50 -16.75 -4.68 1.11
N LEU A 51 -17.74 -4.02 0.52
CA LEU A 51 -18.79 -3.29 1.22
C LEU A 51 -20.13 -3.80 0.68
N GLN A 52 -21.00 -4.26 1.57
CA GLN A 52 -22.36 -4.62 1.26
C GLN A 52 -23.31 -3.70 2.01
N LEU A 53 -24.08 -2.92 1.25
CA LEU A 53 -25.19 -2.12 1.73
C LEU A 53 -26.49 -2.75 1.20
N PRO A 54 -27.30 -3.42 2.04
CA PRO A 54 -28.56 -4.02 1.61
C PRO A 54 -29.51 -2.99 0.94
N GLU A 55 -29.52 -1.77 1.46
CA GLU A 55 -30.06 -0.56 0.87
C GLU A 55 -29.14 0.60 1.29
N ALA A 56 -28.83 1.54 0.39
CA ALA A 56 -28.08 2.74 0.77
C ALA A 56 -28.88 3.50 1.84
N ARG A 57 -28.32 3.65 3.04
CA ARG A 57 -29.03 4.25 4.18
C ARG A 57 -29.10 5.77 4.08
N PHE A 58 -28.11 6.36 3.43
CA PHE A 58 -27.95 7.79 3.26
C PHE A 58 -27.63 8.12 1.80
N GLU A 59 -27.85 9.38 1.42
CA GLU A 59 -27.36 9.89 0.15
C GLU A 59 -25.83 9.84 0.13
N ALA A 60 -25.25 9.46 -1.02
CA ALA A 60 -23.81 9.49 -1.18
C ALA A 60 -23.31 10.94 -1.05
N PRO A 61 -22.17 11.17 -0.37
CA PRO A 61 -21.62 12.50 -0.20
C PRO A 61 -21.29 13.13 -1.55
N SER A 62 -21.38 14.46 -1.61
CA SER A 62 -21.03 15.26 -2.79
C SER A 62 -20.28 16.53 -2.38
N GLY A 63 -19.66 17.20 -3.37
CA GLY A 63 -18.89 18.42 -3.14
C GLY A 63 -17.75 18.23 -2.15
N THR A 64 -17.56 19.20 -1.26
CA THR A 64 -16.46 19.26 -0.29
C THR A 64 -16.39 18.04 0.64
N GLU A 65 -17.53 17.44 1.03
CA GLU A 65 -17.55 16.22 1.85
C GLU A 65 -16.92 15.04 1.10
N LEU A 66 -17.26 14.86 -0.17
CA LEU A 66 -16.67 13.82 -1.02
C LEU A 66 -15.18 14.09 -1.23
N THR A 67 -14.80 15.34 -1.48
CA THR A 67 -13.40 15.74 -1.64
C THR A 67 -12.56 15.43 -0.39
N ALA A 68 -13.06 15.71 0.81
CA ALA A 68 -12.38 15.34 2.05
C ALA A 68 -12.20 13.82 2.17
N ILE A 69 -13.23 13.02 1.84
CA ILE A 69 -13.18 11.55 1.86
C ILE A 69 -12.14 11.03 0.86
N GLU A 70 -12.10 11.56 -0.37
CA GLU A 70 -11.14 11.17 -1.41
C GLU A 70 -9.70 11.49 -1.02
N ILE A 71 -9.47 12.65 -0.41
CA ILE A 71 -8.15 13.00 0.15
C ILE A 71 -7.78 12.01 1.25
N GLY A 72 -8.70 11.70 2.17
CA GLY A 72 -8.50 10.73 3.25
C GLY A 72 -8.14 9.33 2.74
N LEU A 73 -8.86 8.82 1.75
CA LEU A 73 -8.54 7.55 1.08
C LEU A 73 -7.14 7.60 0.45
N GLY A 74 -6.84 8.70 -0.22
CA GLY A 74 -5.53 8.95 -0.80
C GLY A 74 -4.40 9.03 0.21
N LEU A 75 -4.64 9.54 1.43
CA LEU A 75 -3.66 9.52 2.50
C LEU A 75 -3.42 8.09 3.00
N LEU A 76 -4.46 7.28 3.19
CA LEU A 76 -4.31 5.89 3.65
C LEU A 76 -3.60 5.01 2.61
N GLN A 77 -3.88 5.22 1.33
CA GLN A 77 -3.39 4.39 0.22
C GLN A 77 -2.19 5.03 -0.53
N ARG A 78 -1.51 6.00 0.07
CA ARG A 78 -0.40 6.71 -0.58
C ARG A 78 0.80 5.84 -0.94
N GLY A 79 0.95 4.67 -0.32
CA GLY A 79 1.99 3.70 -0.63
C GLY A 79 1.67 2.30 -0.10
N ALA A 80 2.51 1.33 -0.45
CA ALA A 80 2.37 -0.05 0.00
C ALA A 80 2.52 -0.17 1.54
N TRP A 81 3.44 0.59 2.13
CA TRP A 81 3.55 0.79 3.59
C TRP A 81 3.58 2.27 3.95
N THR A 82 2.43 2.76 4.38
CA THR A 82 2.26 4.14 4.80
C THR A 82 2.63 4.33 6.26
N HIS A 83 3.06 5.54 6.62
CA HIS A 83 3.21 5.89 8.03
C HIS A 83 1.83 6.06 8.67
N CYS A 84 1.65 5.43 9.84
CA CYS A 84 0.50 5.71 10.69
C CYS A 84 0.62 7.12 11.30
N SER A 85 -0.47 7.61 11.88
CA SER A 85 -0.45 8.86 12.64
C SER A 85 0.52 8.78 13.82
N TRP A 86 0.87 9.95 14.35
CA TRP A 86 1.67 10.04 15.57
C TRP A 86 0.98 9.40 16.78
N LEU A 87 -0.35 9.51 16.87
CA LEU A 87 -1.16 8.91 17.94
C LEU A 87 -1.06 7.38 17.93
N VAL A 88 -1.22 6.77 16.76
CA VAL A 88 -1.08 5.31 16.60
C VAL A 88 0.34 4.87 16.89
N GLU A 89 1.34 5.63 16.45
CA GLU A 89 2.75 5.30 16.69
C GLU A 89 3.08 5.30 18.19
N GLN A 90 2.60 6.28 18.95
CA GLN A 90 2.74 6.33 20.41
C GLN A 90 2.04 5.17 21.11
N ALA A 91 0.81 4.87 20.71
CA ALA A 91 0.02 3.79 21.30
C ALA A 91 0.67 2.42 21.06
N LEU A 92 1.15 2.16 19.83
CA LEU A 92 1.85 0.91 19.50
C LEU A 92 3.22 0.80 20.19
N ALA A 93 3.98 1.89 20.30
CA ALA A 93 5.23 1.89 21.05
C ALA A 93 4.99 1.54 22.53
N ARG A 94 3.93 2.09 23.13
CA ARG A 94 3.54 1.77 24.51
C ARG A 94 3.09 0.33 24.66
N LEU A 95 2.27 -0.17 23.73
CA LEU A 95 1.86 -1.56 23.70
C LEU A 95 3.07 -2.51 23.63
N MET A 96 4.06 -2.20 22.79
CA MET A 96 5.30 -2.99 22.69
C MET A 96 6.12 -2.99 23.98
N PHE A 97 6.17 -1.84 24.66
CA PHE A 97 6.82 -1.72 25.96
C PHE A 97 6.10 -2.54 27.04
N ASP A 98 4.78 -2.41 27.14
CA ASP A 98 3.95 -3.13 28.12
C ASP A 98 3.98 -4.65 27.88
N ALA A 99 4.02 -5.07 26.60
CA ALA A 99 4.22 -6.46 26.17
C ALA A 99 5.67 -6.96 26.33
N LYS A 100 6.59 -6.12 26.83
CA LYS A 100 8.02 -6.44 27.05
C LYS A 100 8.75 -6.93 25.79
N LEU A 101 8.32 -6.45 24.62
CA LEU A 101 8.97 -6.75 23.34
C LEU A 101 10.20 -5.89 23.10
N VAL A 102 10.13 -4.66 23.61
CA VAL A 102 11.18 -3.65 23.52
C VAL A 102 11.42 -3.09 24.89
N SER A 103 12.69 -2.88 25.24
CA SER A 103 13.02 -1.88 26.26
C SER A 103 13.24 -0.56 25.54
N LEU A 104 12.48 0.47 25.92
CA LEU A 104 12.68 1.83 25.45
C LEU A 104 13.52 2.57 26.50
N GLU A 105 14.69 3.02 26.11
CA GLU A 105 15.48 3.96 26.90
C GLU A 105 15.43 5.31 26.21
N ALA A 106 14.92 6.34 26.89
CA ALA A 106 14.80 7.66 26.31
C ALA A 106 16.19 8.24 26.04
N VAL A 107 16.44 8.70 24.82
CA VAL A 107 17.66 9.42 24.45
C VAL A 107 17.33 10.89 24.20
N PRO A 108 18.24 11.82 24.55
CA PRO A 108 18.08 13.22 24.18
C PRO A 108 17.98 13.34 22.66
N ALA A 109 16.82 13.75 22.16
CA ALA A 109 16.61 14.02 20.75
C ALA A 109 16.40 15.52 20.53
N ALA A 110 16.92 16.03 19.43
CA ALA A 110 16.64 17.40 19.00
C ALA A 110 15.20 17.52 18.49
N SER A 111 14.59 18.69 18.73
CA SER A 111 13.35 19.22 18.15
C SER A 111 12.34 18.20 17.61
N GLY A 112 11.42 17.75 18.47
CA GLY A 112 10.16 17.12 18.03
C GLY A 112 10.25 15.65 17.65
N VAL A 113 11.39 14.99 17.86
CA VAL A 113 11.55 13.54 17.72
C VAL A 113 11.60 12.94 19.12
N LEU A 114 10.79 11.92 19.39
CA LEU A 114 10.98 11.08 20.57
C LEU A 114 12.23 10.22 20.33
N GLY A 115 13.33 10.54 20.99
CA GLY A 115 14.52 9.70 21.00
C GLY A 115 14.28 8.51 21.91
N PHE A 116 14.25 7.30 21.36
CA PHE A 116 14.36 6.09 22.15
C PHE A 116 15.43 5.16 21.56
N THR A 117 16.32 4.65 22.40
CA THR A 117 17.04 3.42 22.11
C THR A 117 16.09 2.28 22.42
N ALA A 118 15.52 1.70 21.36
CA ALA A 118 14.75 0.48 21.47
C ALA A 118 15.69 -0.72 21.40
N ARG A 119 15.76 -1.52 22.47
CA ARG A 119 16.43 -2.82 22.43
C ARG A 119 15.37 -3.91 22.39
N LEU A 120 15.33 -4.65 21.29
CA LEU A 120 14.49 -5.85 21.17
C LEU A 120 14.98 -6.89 22.19
N LEU A 121 14.10 -7.23 23.13
CA LEU A 121 14.40 -8.22 24.16
C LEU A 121 14.37 -9.65 23.58
N ASP A 122 13.56 -9.91 22.53
CA ASP A 122 13.59 -11.13 21.71
C ASP A 122 13.33 -10.85 20.21
N SER A 123 14.38 -10.41 19.52
CA SER A 123 14.30 -10.06 18.10
C SER A 123 13.97 -11.23 17.17
N ARG A 124 14.11 -12.48 17.60
CA ARG A 124 13.84 -13.64 16.72
C ARG A 124 12.36 -13.90 16.62
N ALA A 125 11.63 -13.84 17.72
CA ALA A 125 10.24 -14.25 17.70
C ALA A 125 9.28 -13.16 17.23
N LEU A 126 9.63 -11.86 17.34
CA LEU A 126 9.00 -10.79 16.55
C LEU A 126 9.29 -10.97 15.04
N ARG A 127 10.54 -11.31 14.68
CA ARG A 127 10.94 -11.68 13.30
C ARG A 127 10.13 -12.83 12.73
N TYR A 128 9.85 -13.85 13.54
CA TYR A 128 9.01 -14.97 13.15
C TYR A 128 7.52 -14.60 13.06
N ALA A 129 6.97 -13.82 14.00
CA ALA A 129 5.57 -13.38 13.94
C ALA A 129 5.24 -12.61 12.64
N LEU A 130 6.14 -11.75 12.17
CA LEU A 130 6.00 -11.05 10.88
C LEU A 130 6.31 -11.93 9.66
N ALA A 131 7.24 -12.88 9.79
CA ALA A 131 7.54 -13.83 8.73
C ALA A 131 6.41 -14.81 8.49
N THR A 132 5.68 -15.15 9.57
CA THR A 132 4.78 -16.28 9.55
C THR A 132 3.34 -15.97 9.84
N GLY A 133 2.95 -14.73 10.10
CA GLY A 133 1.60 -14.18 9.95
C GLY A 133 0.36 -14.94 10.45
N ARG A 134 0.43 -16.18 10.94
CA ARG A 134 -0.68 -17.14 11.14
C ARG A 134 -0.23 -18.38 11.93
N LEU A 135 -1.20 -19.08 12.52
CA LEU A 135 -0.97 -20.30 13.30
C LEU A 135 -1.22 -21.57 12.45
N PRO A 136 -0.34 -22.59 12.50
CA PRO A 136 -0.62 -23.91 11.89
C PRO A 136 -1.87 -24.62 12.44
N ALA A 137 -2.32 -24.25 13.65
CA ALA A 137 -3.46 -24.87 14.33
C ALA A 137 -4.84 -24.35 13.87
N GLU A 138 -4.88 -23.35 12.98
CA GLU A 138 -6.12 -22.71 12.51
C GLU A 138 -6.73 -23.39 11.28
N VAL A 139 -6.01 -24.29 10.61
CA VAL A 139 -6.59 -25.05 9.50
C VAL A 139 -7.26 -26.29 10.06
N LYS A 140 -8.58 -26.23 10.20
CA LYS A 140 -9.37 -27.45 10.43
C LYS A 140 -9.42 -28.24 9.13
N GLN A 141 -9.55 -29.56 9.26
CA GLN A 141 -9.59 -30.45 8.09
C GLN A 141 -10.76 -30.11 7.14
N ASP A 142 -11.86 -29.58 7.69
CA ASP A 142 -13.03 -29.10 6.93
C ASP A 142 -12.75 -27.80 6.14
N ASP A 143 -11.79 -26.98 6.57
CA ASP A 143 -11.45 -25.70 5.91
C ASP A 143 -10.81 -25.93 4.53
N ALA A 144 -10.15 -27.08 4.32
CA ALA A 144 -9.53 -27.40 3.03
C ALA A 144 -10.54 -27.43 1.87
N ALA A 145 -11.74 -27.98 2.10
CA ALA A 145 -12.79 -27.99 1.09
C ALA A 145 -13.27 -26.57 0.77
N HIS A 146 -13.43 -25.73 1.80
CA HIS A 146 -13.82 -24.33 1.63
C HIS A 146 -12.77 -23.50 0.89
N ILE A 147 -11.48 -23.69 1.22
CA ILE A 147 -10.37 -23.01 0.55
C ILE A 147 -10.34 -23.39 -0.94
N TRP A 148 -10.50 -24.68 -1.25
CA TRP A 148 -10.57 -25.17 -2.63
C TRP A 148 -11.74 -24.53 -3.38
N ASP A 149 -12.94 -24.57 -2.81
CA ASP A 149 -14.15 -24.04 -3.46
C ASP A 149 -14.13 -22.50 -3.61
N SER A 150 -13.40 -21.79 -2.74
CA SER A 150 -13.17 -20.34 -2.90
C SER A 150 -12.19 -20.05 -4.04
N ALA A 151 -11.07 -20.78 -4.11
CA ALA A 151 -10.11 -20.66 -5.20
C ALA A 151 -10.76 -21.00 -6.57
N VAL A 152 -11.62 -22.03 -6.62
CA VAL A 152 -12.44 -22.36 -7.80
C VAL A 152 -13.27 -21.18 -8.27
N ARG A 153 -13.92 -20.46 -7.34
CA ARG A 153 -14.78 -19.31 -7.66
C ARG A 153 -13.97 -18.11 -8.15
N GLU A 154 -12.84 -17.80 -7.52
CA GLU A 154 -11.95 -16.70 -7.93
C GLU A 154 -11.39 -16.91 -9.35
N LEU A 155 -11.12 -18.18 -9.71
CA LEU A 155 -10.54 -18.54 -11.01
C LEU A 155 -11.59 -18.86 -12.09
N GLY A 156 -12.87 -18.53 -11.86
CA GLY A 156 -13.93 -18.65 -12.88
C GLY A 156 -14.45 -20.08 -13.11
N GLY A 157 -14.33 -20.96 -12.11
CA GLY A 157 -14.92 -22.30 -12.11
C GLY A 157 -14.00 -23.43 -12.61
N SER A 158 -12.74 -23.15 -12.91
CA SER A 158 -11.82 -24.10 -13.57
C SER A 158 -10.59 -24.45 -12.72
N VAL A 159 -10.76 -24.82 -11.45
CA VAL A 159 -9.61 -25.35 -10.70
C VAL A 159 -9.63 -26.87 -10.73
N GLY A 160 -8.76 -27.38 -11.60
CA GLY A 160 -8.05 -28.63 -11.38
C GLY A 160 -8.81 -29.93 -11.51
N SER A 161 -8.06 -30.98 -11.79
CA SER A 161 -8.53 -32.36 -11.75
C SER A 161 -8.90 -32.79 -10.31
N GLY A 162 -9.70 -33.87 -10.18
CA GLY A 162 -9.98 -34.46 -8.87
C GLY A 162 -8.71 -34.87 -8.10
N ALA A 163 -7.62 -35.16 -8.82
CA ALA A 163 -6.31 -35.46 -8.26
C ALA A 163 -5.65 -34.24 -7.61
N GLU A 164 -5.75 -33.05 -8.22
CA GLU A 164 -5.24 -31.81 -7.61
C GLU A 164 -6.02 -31.46 -6.35
N ARG A 165 -7.35 -31.64 -6.33
CA ARG A 165 -8.17 -31.45 -5.13
C ARG A 165 -7.74 -32.38 -4.00
N GLN A 166 -7.52 -33.65 -4.32
CA GLN A 166 -7.03 -34.62 -3.34
C GLN A 166 -5.64 -34.24 -2.82
N PHE A 167 -4.71 -33.90 -3.72
CA PHE A 167 -3.36 -33.48 -3.34
C PHE A 167 -3.37 -32.23 -2.45
N PHE A 168 -4.20 -31.24 -2.78
CA PHE A 168 -4.36 -30.03 -1.98
C PHE A 168 -4.87 -30.36 -0.57
N THR A 169 -5.95 -31.12 -0.49
CA THR A 169 -6.64 -31.43 0.78
C THR A 169 -5.81 -32.34 1.68
N GLU A 170 -5.17 -33.35 1.10
CA GLU A 170 -4.49 -34.40 1.87
C GLU A 170 -3.00 -34.13 2.04
N VAL A 171 -2.35 -33.36 1.17
CA VAL A 171 -0.90 -33.13 1.23
C VAL A 171 -0.58 -31.66 1.50
N LEU A 172 -1.04 -30.73 0.68
CA LEU A 172 -0.65 -29.32 0.79
C LEU A 172 -1.15 -28.69 2.10
N VAL A 173 -2.45 -28.77 2.37
CA VAL A 173 -3.04 -28.19 3.57
C VAL A 173 -2.40 -28.72 4.87
N PRO A 174 -2.29 -30.04 5.08
CA PRO A 174 -1.72 -30.57 6.32
C PRO A 174 -0.20 -30.33 6.46
N THR A 175 0.54 -30.22 5.36
CA THR A 175 2.01 -30.07 5.41
C THR A 175 2.44 -28.61 5.48
N LEU A 176 1.82 -27.75 4.67
CA LEU A 176 2.17 -26.33 4.63
C LEU A 176 1.67 -25.66 5.91
N GLY A 177 0.41 -25.93 6.27
CA GLY A 177 -0.29 -25.14 7.28
C GLY A 177 -0.21 -23.64 6.98
N PHE A 178 -0.69 -22.83 7.91
CA PHE A 178 -0.38 -21.42 7.84
C PHE A 178 0.95 -21.08 8.52
N PRO A 179 1.71 -20.08 8.01
CA PRO A 179 1.43 -19.16 6.89
C PRO A 179 1.70 -19.72 5.50
N LEU A 180 2.30 -20.89 5.35
CA LEU A 180 2.84 -21.27 4.04
C LEU A 180 1.76 -21.40 2.97
N LEU A 181 0.53 -21.70 3.39
CA LEU A 181 -0.67 -21.61 2.56
C LEU A 181 -0.94 -20.21 2.00
N ASP A 182 -0.42 -19.12 2.57
CA ASP A 182 -0.55 -17.76 2.01
C ASP A 182 0.31 -17.55 0.79
N TYR A 183 1.43 -18.25 0.74
CA TYR A 183 2.32 -18.18 -0.39
C TYR A 183 1.88 -19.13 -1.51
N LEU A 184 0.87 -19.98 -1.24
CA LEU A 184 0.31 -20.90 -2.22
C LEU A 184 -0.59 -20.14 -3.20
N ARG A 185 -0.24 -20.24 -4.49
CA ARG A 185 -1.06 -19.76 -5.61
C ARG A 185 -1.55 -20.94 -6.42
N PHE A 186 -2.82 -20.91 -6.78
CA PHE A 186 -3.46 -21.89 -7.66
C PHE A 186 -3.36 -21.41 -9.10
N GLN A 187 -3.04 -22.30 -10.04
CA GLN A 187 -3.19 -22.03 -11.48
C GLN A 187 -2.47 -20.74 -11.93
N ALA A 188 -1.29 -20.47 -11.35
CA ALA A 188 -0.52 -19.26 -11.63
C ALA A 188 0.04 -19.29 -13.06
N GLU A 189 -0.13 -18.21 -13.82
CA GLU A 189 0.38 -18.06 -15.18
C GLU A 189 1.93 -18.05 -15.17
N LEU A 190 2.56 -18.74 -16.12
CA LEU A 190 4.02 -18.83 -16.19
C LEU A 190 4.69 -17.45 -16.36
N THR A 191 4.01 -16.49 -16.99
CA THR A 191 4.50 -15.11 -17.15
C THR A 191 4.66 -14.40 -15.81
N GLU A 192 3.74 -14.62 -14.87
CA GLU A 192 3.82 -14.05 -13.51
C GLU A 192 4.97 -14.65 -12.69
N LEU A 193 5.44 -15.84 -13.07
CA LEU A 193 6.60 -16.49 -12.46
C LEU A 193 7.94 -15.98 -13.03
N GLY A 194 7.89 -15.06 -13.99
CA GLY A 194 9.05 -14.41 -14.63
C GLY A 194 9.50 -15.06 -15.94
N LEU A 195 8.62 -15.80 -16.63
CA LEU A 195 8.93 -16.41 -17.93
C LEU A 195 8.47 -15.51 -19.08
N ASP A 196 9.16 -15.62 -20.22
CA ASP A 196 8.89 -14.85 -21.44
C ASP A 196 7.49 -15.18 -22.02
N SER A 197 6.67 -14.15 -22.19
CA SER A 197 5.27 -14.25 -22.60
C SER A 197 5.08 -14.83 -24.00
N ALA A 198 6.03 -14.66 -24.91
CA ALA A 198 5.88 -15.16 -26.29
C ALA A 198 5.95 -16.70 -26.38
N SER A 199 6.68 -17.35 -25.46
CA SER A 199 6.94 -18.80 -25.51
C SER A 199 6.00 -19.63 -24.62
N PHE A 200 5.32 -19.00 -23.67
CA PHE A 200 4.56 -19.67 -22.60
C PHE A 200 3.20 -19.00 -22.32
N ALA A 201 2.65 -18.25 -23.29
CA ALA A 201 1.36 -17.59 -23.16
C ALA A 201 0.24 -18.58 -22.80
N ALA A 202 -0.63 -18.19 -21.84
CA ALA A 202 -1.79 -18.95 -21.37
C ALA A 202 -1.46 -20.34 -20.79
N GLN A 203 -0.23 -20.55 -20.33
CA GLN A 203 0.17 -21.74 -19.61
C GLN A 203 0.23 -21.46 -18.11
N ARG A 204 -0.32 -22.39 -17.33
CA ARG A 204 -0.45 -22.28 -15.88
C ARG A 204 0.26 -23.42 -15.17
N THR A 205 0.56 -23.21 -13.90
CA THR A 205 1.08 -24.21 -12.97
C THR A 205 -0.04 -24.66 -12.05
N ASP A 206 -0.11 -25.94 -11.66
CA ASP A 206 -1.19 -26.38 -10.76
C ASP A 206 -1.13 -25.65 -9.43
N PHE A 207 0.07 -25.63 -8.82
CA PHE A 207 0.36 -24.85 -7.63
C PHE A 207 1.75 -24.21 -7.69
N SER A 208 1.89 -23.05 -7.06
CA SER A 208 3.21 -22.46 -6.82
C SER A 208 3.30 -21.84 -5.43
N ILE A 209 4.49 -21.91 -4.82
CA ILE A 209 4.80 -21.34 -3.51
C ILE A 209 6.00 -20.43 -3.68
N ASN A 210 5.84 -19.16 -3.33
CA ASN A 210 6.93 -18.19 -3.38
C ASN A 210 6.92 -17.29 -2.15
N THR A 211 7.87 -17.55 -1.26
CA THR A 211 7.96 -16.84 0.02
C THR A 211 8.72 -15.52 -0.04
N GLY A 212 9.38 -15.21 -1.16
CA GLY A 212 10.34 -14.11 -1.26
C GLY A 212 11.64 -14.31 -0.46
N ARG A 213 11.70 -15.24 0.50
CA ARG A 213 12.91 -15.51 1.32
C ARG A 213 13.60 -16.84 1.00
N GLY A 214 13.50 -17.27 -0.26
CA GLY A 214 14.28 -18.38 -0.81
C GLY A 214 13.45 -19.60 -1.25
N LEU A 215 12.27 -19.83 -0.68
CA LEU A 215 11.40 -20.93 -1.13
C LEU A 215 10.64 -20.48 -2.37
N ARG A 216 10.99 -21.08 -3.53
CA ARG A 216 10.34 -20.90 -4.84
C ARG A 216 10.09 -22.28 -5.42
N LEU A 217 8.88 -22.81 -5.20
CA LEU A 217 8.50 -24.16 -5.59
C LEU A 217 7.29 -24.12 -6.53
N VAL A 218 7.39 -24.76 -7.67
CA VAL A 218 6.28 -25.10 -8.56
C VAL A 218 5.93 -26.56 -8.32
N ILE A 219 4.64 -26.86 -8.21
CA ILE A 219 4.13 -28.21 -7.99
C ILE A 219 3.15 -28.55 -9.12
N GLU A 220 3.39 -29.67 -9.78
CA GLU A 220 2.60 -30.18 -10.91
C GLU A 220 2.08 -31.57 -10.57
N VAL A 221 0.77 -31.80 -10.68
CA VAL A 221 0.12 -33.08 -10.39
C VAL A 221 -0.08 -33.83 -11.71
N ASP A 222 0.96 -34.54 -12.14
CA ASP A 222 1.02 -35.18 -13.45
C ASP A 222 0.11 -36.42 -13.56
N GLY A 223 -0.88 -36.33 -14.46
CA GLY A 223 -1.72 -37.46 -14.88
C GLY A 223 -1.03 -38.45 -15.84
N PRO A 224 -1.71 -39.55 -16.23
CA PRO A 224 -1.16 -40.57 -17.14
C PRO A 224 -0.74 -40.04 -18.52
N GLU A 225 -1.30 -38.89 -18.92
CA GLU A 225 -1.07 -38.23 -20.21
C GLU A 225 0.36 -37.69 -20.37
N HIS A 226 1.09 -37.48 -19.26
CA HIS A 226 2.50 -37.05 -19.25
C HIS A 226 3.51 -38.16 -19.58
N LEU A 227 3.04 -39.41 -19.76
CA LEU A 227 3.86 -40.53 -20.23
C LEU A 227 4.11 -40.50 -21.74
N VAL A 228 3.46 -39.58 -22.47
CA VAL A 228 3.63 -39.42 -23.92
C VAL A 228 4.94 -38.68 -24.24
N PRO A 229 5.81 -39.20 -25.13
CA PRO A 229 7.13 -38.61 -25.41
C PRO A 229 7.11 -37.15 -25.87
N GLN A 230 6.07 -36.73 -26.60
CA GLN A 230 5.91 -35.34 -27.04
C GLN A 230 5.63 -34.40 -25.86
N GLN A 231 4.84 -34.85 -24.88
CA GLN A 231 4.54 -34.09 -23.67
C GLN A 231 5.78 -33.96 -22.77
N GLN A 232 6.59 -35.02 -22.67
CA GLN A 232 7.84 -35.02 -21.91
C GLN A 232 8.87 -34.01 -22.44
N LEU A 233 8.88 -33.75 -23.75
CA LEU A 233 9.75 -32.74 -24.37
C LEU A 233 9.31 -31.31 -24.01
N LEU A 234 8.00 -31.06 -24.01
CA LEU A 234 7.42 -29.79 -23.60
C LEU A 234 7.65 -29.53 -22.10
N ASP A 235 7.42 -30.55 -21.28
CA ASP A 235 7.65 -30.52 -19.84
C ASP A 235 9.12 -30.22 -19.51
N LYS A 236 10.08 -30.88 -20.19
CA LYS A 236 11.51 -30.56 -20.03
C LYS A 236 11.86 -29.12 -20.39
N LYS A 237 11.27 -28.60 -21.46
CA LYS A 237 11.50 -27.21 -21.88
C LYS A 237 10.95 -26.22 -20.84
N ARG A 238 9.76 -26.52 -20.29
CA ARG A 238 9.11 -25.74 -19.24
C ARG A 238 9.92 -25.76 -17.94
N ASP A 239 10.31 -26.94 -17.48
CA ASP A 239 11.07 -27.11 -16.24
C ASP A 239 12.44 -26.42 -16.34
N ALA A 240 13.11 -26.50 -17.49
CA ALA A 240 14.36 -25.79 -17.73
C ALA A 240 14.19 -24.26 -17.67
N ALA A 241 13.08 -23.72 -18.19
CA ALA A 241 12.78 -22.30 -18.13
C ALA A 241 12.49 -21.84 -16.68
N LEU A 242 11.70 -22.61 -15.93
CA LEU A 242 11.42 -22.37 -14.51
C LEU A 242 12.69 -22.43 -13.66
N HIS A 243 13.54 -23.43 -13.87
CA HIS A 243 14.83 -23.52 -13.20
C HIS A 243 15.74 -22.33 -13.51
N LYS A 244 15.80 -21.88 -14.76
CA LYS A 244 16.56 -20.68 -15.14
C LYS A 244 16.01 -19.42 -14.46
N ALA A 245 14.70 -19.35 -14.23
CA ALA A 245 14.04 -18.28 -13.49
C ALA A 245 14.15 -18.43 -11.95
N GLY A 246 14.86 -19.46 -11.46
CA GLY A 246 15.13 -19.69 -10.04
C GLY A 246 14.05 -20.44 -9.28
N TRP A 247 13.20 -21.21 -9.97
CA TRP A 247 12.19 -22.08 -9.36
C TRP A 247 12.68 -23.53 -9.25
N GLU A 248 12.30 -24.19 -8.17
CA GLU A 248 12.32 -25.65 -8.06
C GLU A 248 11.01 -26.20 -8.62
N VAL A 249 11.05 -27.29 -9.39
CA VAL A 249 9.86 -27.95 -9.92
C VAL A 249 9.70 -29.32 -9.28
N TRP A 250 8.54 -29.58 -8.70
CA TRP A 250 8.17 -30.88 -8.14
C TRP A 250 6.95 -31.46 -8.88
N ARG A 251 7.22 -32.47 -9.69
CA ARG A 251 6.20 -33.27 -10.36
C ARG A 251 5.74 -34.42 -9.46
N VAL A 252 4.44 -34.50 -9.23
CA VAL A 252 3.77 -35.48 -8.39
C VAL A 252 2.90 -36.36 -9.27
N PRO A 253 3.32 -37.60 -9.59
CA PRO A 253 2.48 -38.51 -10.35
C PRO A 253 1.19 -38.81 -9.58
N VAL A 254 0.03 -38.79 -10.25
CA VAL A 254 -1.29 -39.10 -9.64
C VAL A 254 -1.28 -40.43 -8.87
N ALA A 255 -0.52 -41.43 -9.33
CA ALA A 255 -0.37 -42.71 -8.63
C ALA A 255 0.19 -42.58 -7.20
N SER A 256 0.98 -41.53 -6.94
CA SER A 256 1.60 -41.28 -5.63
C SER A 256 0.60 -40.78 -4.59
N LEU A 257 -0.59 -40.30 -5.02
CA LEU A 257 -1.66 -39.85 -4.11
C LEU A 257 -2.25 -40.99 -3.27
N GLN A 258 -1.96 -42.25 -3.61
CA GLN A 258 -2.29 -43.41 -2.76
C GLN A 258 -1.52 -43.42 -1.43
N ASN A 259 -0.43 -42.65 -1.31
CA ASN A 259 0.35 -42.54 -0.08
C ASN A 259 0.63 -41.06 0.26
N PRO A 260 -0.37 -40.34 0.82
CA PRO A 260 -0.24 -38.93 1.17
C PRO A 260 0.91 -38.67 2.15
N ASP A 261 1.14 -39.53 3.14
CA ASP A 261 2.19 -39.34 4.15
C ASP A 261 3.60 -39.29 3.54
N MET A 262 3.87 -40.12 2.53
CA MET A 262 5.12 -40.05 1.77
C MET A 262 5.26 -38.68 1.08
N LEU A 263 4.20 -38.17 0.47
CA LEU A 263 4.22 -36.88 -0.21
C LEU A 263 4.37 -35.72 0.78
N ARG A 264 3.74 -35.79 1.96
CA ARG A 264 3.94 -34.81 3.06
C ARG A 264 5.41 -34.76 3.48
N ASN A 265 6.04 -35.91 3.68
CA ASN A 265 7.46 -35.99 4.04
C ASN A 265 8.37 -35.43 2.95
N GLN A 266 8.07 -35.69 1.66
CA GLN A 266 8.82 -35.14 0.54
C GLN A 266 8.72 -33.61 0.48
N LEU A 267 7.50 -33.08 0.62
CA LEU A 267 7.25 -31.64 0.64
C LEU A 267 7.97 -30.98 1.83
N GLN A 268 7.88 -31.58 3.02
CA GLN A 268 8.56 -31.07 4.21
C GLN A 268 10.09 -31.03 4.02
N SER A 269 10.68 -32.06 3.40
CA SER A 269 12.11 -32.09 3.09
C SER A 269 12.54 -30.96 2.14
N ARG A 270 11.76 -30.68 1.09
CA ARG A 270 12.02 -29.57 0.15
C ARG A 270 11.95 -28.20 0.82
N ILE A 271 10.97 -28.03 1.70
CA ILE A 271 10.82 -26.80 2.50
C ILE A 271 12.03 -26.60 3.42
N GLN A 272 12.52 -27.68 4.04
CA GLN A 272 13.65 -27.65 4.97
C GLN A 272 15.02 -27.49 4.28
N SER A 273 15.19 -28.03 3.07
CA SER A 273 16.45 -27.95 2.32
C SER A 273 16.71 -26.57 1.71
N THR A 274 15.67 -25.74 1.64
CA THR A 274 15.77 -24.37 1.12
C THR A 274 16.61 -23.49 2.05
N ARG A 275 17.48 -22.64 1.48
CA ARG A 275 18.31 -21.69 2.26
C ARG A 275 17.42 -20.70 3.01
N GLY A 276 17.51 -20.66 4.35
CA GLY A 276 16.55 -19.94 5.20
C GLY A 276 15.35 -20.78 5.68
N GLY A 277 15.37 -22.10 5.41
CA GLY A 277 14.30 -23.09 5.52
C GLY A 277 13.77 -23.45 6.91
N ARG A 278 13.62 -22.47 7.81
CA ARG A 278 12.80 -22.65 9.02
C ARG A 278 11.32 -22.29 8.79
N TRP A 279 10.83 -22.58 7.60
CA TRP A 279 9.43 -22.44 7.24
C TRP A 279 8.62 -23.58 7.88
N GLY A 280 7.48 -23.28 8.50
CA GLY A 280 6.60 -24.30 9.09
C GLY A 280 7.18 -25.03 10.32
N TRP A 281 8.21 -24.49 11.00
CA TRP A 281 8.61 -25.02 12.30
C TRP A 281 7.45 -24.85 13.29
N GLN A 282 7.11 -25.92 14.01
CA GLN A 282 6.40 -25.80 15.28
C GLN A 282 7.30 -24.98 16.20
N LEU A 283 7.10 -23.66 16.19
CA LEU A 283 7.56 -22.83 17.31
C LEU A 283 6.91 -23.48 18.54
N GLY A 284 7.71 -23.85 19.53
CA GLY A 284 7.19 -24.20 20.85
C GLY A 284 6.26 -23.09 21.36
N ASP A 285 5.60 -23.28 22.49
CA ASP A 285 4.82 -22.21 23.12
C ASP A 285 5.75 -21.06 23.54
N VAL A 286 6.12 -20.23 22.56
CA VAL A 286 6.83 -18.99 22.75
C VAL A 286 5.75 -17.97 23.10
N ALA A 287 5.96 -17.25 24.19
CA ALA A 287 5.06 -16.28 24.82
C ALA A 287 4.66 -15.07 23.94
N LEU A 288 4.78 -15.16 22.62
CA LEU A 288 4.55 -14.13 21.61
C LEU A 288 3.31 -14.38 20.76
N ARG A 289 2.50 -15.38 21.11
CA ARG A 289 1.23 -15.72 20.47
C ARG A 289 0.03 -15.10 21.19
N THR A 290 0.24 -13.96 21.83
CA THR A 290 -0.81 -13.24 22.54
C THR A 290 -1.36 -12.14 21.64
N ARG A 291 -2.63 -11.76 21.83
CA ARG A 291 -3.29 -10.70 21.06
C ARG A 291 -2.50 -9.39 21.17
N GLU A 292 -1.80 -9.18 22.28
CA GLU A 292 -0.90 -8.06 22.53
C GLU A 292 0.30 -8.05 21.59
N ALA A 293 0.97 -9.19 21.40
CA ALA A 293 2.10 -9.29 20.48
C ALA A 293 1.66 -9.12 19.01
N SER A 294 0.53 -9.71 18.63
CA SER A 294 -0.06 -9.51 17.30
C SER A 294 -0.47 -8.06 17.07
N SER A 295 -1.02 -7.38 18.08
CA SER A 295 -1.37 -5.96 18.02
C SER A 295 -0.15 -5.07 17.83
N CYS A 296 1.00 -5.42 18.42
CA CYS A 296 2.26 -4.72 18.19
C CYS A 296 2.76 -4.83 16.74
N VAL A 297 2.42 -5.94 16.08
CA VAL A 297 2.92 -6.29 14.75
C VAL A 297 1.99 -5.79 13.64
N TRP A 298 0.72 -6.19 13.71
CA TRP A 298 -0.27 -5.95 12.67
C TRP A 298 -1.21 -4.79 12.99
N GLY A 299 -1.14 -4.24 14.21
CA GLY A 299 -2.06 -3.22 14.68
C GLY A 299 -2.15 -2.01 13.74
N ALA A 300 -1.02 -1.48 13.27
CA ALA A 300 -1.03 -0.36 12.33
C ALA A 300 -1.77 -0.68 11.02
N THR A 301 -1.56 -1.86 10.43
CA THR A 301 -2.27 -2.30 9.23
C THR A 301 -3.76 -2.54 9.48
N VAL A 302 -4.13 -3.16 10.61
CA VAL A 302 -5.54 -3.34 10.98
C VAL A 302 -6.23 -2.00 11.17
N ILE A 303 -5.59 -1.06 11.87
CA ILE A 303 -6.08 0.32 12.05
C ILE A 303 -6.34 0.98 10.69
N ALA A 304 -5.35 0.97 9.79
CA ALA A 304 -5.50 1.57 8.47
C ALA A 304 -6.66 0.94 7.67
N ARG A 305 -6.84 -0.38 7.76
CA ARG A 305 -7.94 -1.10 7.10
C ARG A 305 -9.31 -0.77 7.68
N ILE A 306 -9.44 -0.61 9.00
CA ILE A 306 -10.68 -0.12 9.64
C ILE A 306 -11.02 1.27 9.10
N GLN A 307 -10.05 2.19 9.16
CA GLN A 307 -10.22 3.58 8.73
C GLN A 307 -10.60 3.70 7.25
N PHE A 308 -9.98 2.88 6.40
CA PHE A 308 -10.33 2.78 4.99
C PHE A 308 -11.77 2.32 4.79
N LEU A 309 -12.21 1.26 5.47
CA LEU A 309 -13.59 0.78 5.34
C LEU A 309 -14.62 1.78 5.87
N LEU A 310 -14.27 2.59 6.88
CA LEU A 310 -15.11 3.71 7.33
C LEU A 310 -15.28 4.76 6.22
N LEU A 311 -14.19 5.19 5.59
CA LEU A 311 -14.25 6.16 4.49
C LEU A 311 -15.00 5.62 3.27
N VAL A 312 -14.78 4.35 2.91
CA VAL A 312 -15.51 3.71 1.80
C VAL A 312 -17.00 3.60 2.14
N ALA A 313 -17.36 3.28 3.38
CA ALA A 313 -18.75 3.26 3.81
C ALA A 313 -19.38 4.65 3.75
N MET A 314 -18.67 5.71 4.17
CA MET A 314 -19.13 7.10 4.00
C MET A 314 -19.32 7.45 2.53
N GLN A 315 -18.33 7.17 1.67
CA GLN A 315 -18.35 7.47 0.23
C GLN A 315 -19.56 6.86 -0.48
N ASN A 316 -20.03 5.69 0.00
CA ASN A 316 -21.14 4.95 -0.61
C ASN A 316 -22.48 5.13 0.14
N GLY A 317 -22.60 6.12 1.04
CA GLY A 317 -23.86 6.40 1.75
C GLY A 317 -24.23 5.34 2.82
N GLY A 318 -23.25 4.58 3.32
CA GLY A 318 -23.40 3.63 4.43
C GLY A 318 -23.31 4.29 5.81
N LEU A 319 -22.58 5.39 5.93
CA LEU A 319 -22.41 6.18 7.16
C LEU A 319 -22.65 7.67 6.86
N SER A 320 -23.39 8.37 7.73
CA SER A 320 -23.67 9.82 7.63
C SER A 320 -22.86 10.60 8.65
N SER A 321 -22.40 11.80 8.31
CA SER A 321 -21.68 12.71 9.22
C SER A 321 -22.57 13.48 10.20
N ASP A 322 -23.90 13.28 10.18
CA ASP A 322 -24.86 14.09 10.97
C ASP A 322 -25.33 13.43 12.27
N ARG A 323 -24.95 12.17 12.53
CA ARG A 323 -25.39 11.42 13.72
C ARG A 323 -24.34 10.45 14.23
N GLU A 324 -24.42 10.12 15.51
CA GLU A 324 -23.53 9.14 16.16
C GLU A 324 -23.58 7.77 15.45
N TRP A 325 -22.43 7.12 15.32
CA TRP A 325 -22.31 5.79 14.72
C TRP A 325 -22.27 4.70 15.78
N LEU A 326 -23.04 3.65 15.58
CA LEU A 326 -22.87 2.39 16.29
C LEU A 326 -22.16 1.37 15.39
N LEU A 327 -20.93 1.01 15.73
CA LEU A 327 -20.11 0.10 14.92
C LEU A 327 -19.86 -1.23 15.62
N SER A 328 -19.99 -2.34 14.89
CA SER A 328 -19.48 -3.64 15.34
C SER A 328 -18.19 -3.94 14.61
N ILE A 329 -17.05 -3.94 15.30
CA ILE A 329 -15.75 -4.25 14.70
C ILE A 329 -15.24 -5.58 15.25
N SER A 330 -15.03 -6.54 14.36
CA SER A 330 -14.46 -7.85 14.67
C SER A 330 -13.05 -7.94 14.08
N GLU A 331 -12.05 -7.88 14.96
CA GLU A 331 -10.63 -8.12 14.66
C GLU A 331 -10.15 -9.32 15.49
N ARG A 332 -9.82 -10.43 14.83
CA ARG A 332 -9.48 -11.69 15.55
C ARG A 332 -8.09 -11.65 16.14
N GLU A 333 -7.15 -11.04 15.43
CA GLU A 333 -5.73 -11.14 15.74
C GLU A 333 -5.24 -10.02 16.64
N THR A 334 -5.91 -8.87 16.62
CA THR A 334 -5.48 -7.63 17.28
C THR A 334 -6.56 -7.08 18.19
N ASP A 335 -6.18 -6.15 19.07
CA ASP A 335 -7.05 -5.42 19.99
C ASP A 335 -6.82 -3.90 19.81
N VAL A 336 -7.02 -3.42 18.58
CA VAL A 336 -6.75 -2.03 18.17
C VAL A 336 -7.97 -1.32 17.59
N ALA A 337 -9.16 -1.91 17.59
CA ALA A 337 -10.37 -1.34 16.99
C ALA A 337 -10.76 0.00 17.62
N GLN A 338 -10.67 0.11 18.96
CA GLN A 338 -10.91 1.37 19.66
C GLN A 338 -9.91 2.44 19.23
N LEU A 339 -8.62 2.11 19.23
CA LEU A 339 -7.55 3.00 18.78
C LEU A 339 -7.75 3.44 17.33
N ALA A 340 -8.22 2.54 16.46
CA ALA A 340 -8.47 2.83 15.05
C ALA A 340 -9.56 3.90 14.88
N VAL A 341 -10.64 3.80 15.66
CA VAL A 341 -11.74 4.76 15.67
C VAL A 341 -11.33 6.09 16.29
N GLU A 342 -10.62 6.07 17.41
CA GLU A 342 -10.11 7.29 18.07
C GLU A 342 -9.17 8.06 17.13
N ASP A 343 -8.24 7.35 16.49
CA ASP A 343 -7.33 7.94 15.51
C ASP A 343 -8.08 8.48 14.28
N PHE A 344 -9.07 7.74 13.77
CA PHE A 344 -9.89 8.17 12.64
C PHE A 344 -10.59 9.50 12.93
N LEU A 345 -11.26 9.59 14.09
CA LEU A 345 -11.96 10.80 14.51
C LEU A 345 -11.00 11.99 14.66
N ASP A 346 -9.76 11.75 15.09
CA ASP A 346 -8.74 12.78 15.20
C ASP A 346 -8.24 13.26 13.83
N TRP A 347 -7.57 12.40 13.04
CA TRP A 347 -6.90 12.87 11.82
C TRP A 347 -7.89 13.23 10.71
N PHE A 348 -8.98 12.48 10.55
CA PHE A 348 -9.98 12.79 9.54
C PHE A 348 -10.88 13.94 9.99
N GLY A 349 -11.14 14.08 11.30
CA GLY A 349 -11.78 15.27 11.87
C GLY A 349 -10.97 16.55 11.59
N ARG A 350 -9.65 16.50 11.75
CA ARG A 350 -8.73 17.57 11.35
C ARG A 350 -8.79 17.88 9.86
N LEU A 351 -8.89 16.85 8.99
CA LEU A 351 -9.00 17.04 7.54
C LEU A 351 -10.33 17.70 7.16
N ARG A 352 -11.43 17.29 7.79
CA ARG A 352 -12.75 17.92 7.63
C ARG A 352 -12.72 19.39 8.03
N GLN A 353 -12.11 19.70 9.18
CA GLN A 353 -11.95 21.06 9.65
C GLN A 353 -11.13 21.92 8.67
N LEU A 354 -10.09 21.34 8.05
CA LEU A 354 -9.28 22.00 7.02
C LEU A 354 -10.15 22.52 5.88
N TYR A 355 -11.12 21.70 5.45
CA TYR A 355 -12.09 22.00 4.40
C TYR A 355 -13.35 22.73 4.90
N GLY A 356 -13.37 23.18 6.16
CA GLY A 356 -14.48 23.95 6.73
C GLY A 356 -15.74 23.12 7.03
N LEU A 357 -15.62 21.79 7.02
CA LEU A 357 -16.69 20.87 7.39
C LEU A 357 -16.80 20.73 8.91
N SER A 358 -17.97 20.30 9.39
CA SER A 358 -18.18 19.94 10.79
C SER A 358 -17.29 18.76 11.19
N VAL A 359 -16.94 18.69 12.48
CA VAL A 359 -16.30 17.49 13.05
C VAL A 359 -17.20 16.27 12.87
N LEU A 360 -16.59 15.09 12.77
CA LEU A 360 -17.34 13.85 12.72
C LEU A 360 -18.20 13.67 13.98
N PRO A 361 -19.32 12.95 13.85
CA PRO A 361 -20.13 12.58 15.00
C PRO A 361 -19.37 11.58 15.88
N GLY A 362 -19.87 11.41 17.11
CA GLY A 362 -19.33 10.39 18.02
C GLY A 362 -19.44 8.99 17.42
N VAL A 363 -18.53 8.10 17.84
CA VAL A 363 -18.55 6.71 17.42
C VAL A 363 -18.54 5.83 18.66
N ARG A 364 -19.50 4.92 18.73
CA ARG A 364 -19.61 3.92 19.79
C ARG A 364 -19.40 2.54 19.21
N LEU A 365 -18.53 1.76 19.86
CA LEU A 365 -18.39 0.35 19.56
C LEU A 365 -19.53 -0.44 20.23
N ALA A 366 -20.11 -1.35 19.46
CA ALA A 366 -21.17 -2.24 19.88
C ALA A 366 -20.66 -3.23 20.94
N ARG A 367 -21.49 -3.49 21.95
CA ARG A 367 -21.25 -4.50 22.98
C ARG A 367 -21.74 -5.86 22.50
N ALA A 368 -21.23 -6.93 23.12
CA ALA A 368 -21.69 -8.28 22.84
C ALA A 368 -23.23 -8.39 22.96
N GLY A 369 -23.88 -8.88 21.91
CA GLY A 369 -25.33 -9.02 21.83
C GLY A 369 -26.09 -7.86 21.16
N GLU A 370 -25.45 -6.71 20.91
CA GLU A 370 -26.03 -5.66 20.06
C GLU A 370 -25.91 -6.07 18.58
N SER A 371 -27.04 -6.22 17.88
CA SER A 371 -27.07 -6.72 16.50
C SER A 371 -27.58 -5.71 15.46
N ASP A 372 -28.20 -4.61 15.89
CA ASP A 372 -28.65 -3.53 15.00
C ASP A 372 -27.62 -2.39 15.04
N VAL A 373 -26.62 -2.49 14.17
CA VAL A 373 -25.50 -1.55 14.07
C VAL A 373 -25.57 -0.75 12.77
N ASP A 374 -24.90 0.40 12.73
CA ASP A 374 -24.78 1.20 11.51
C ASP A 374 -23.86 0.55 10.48
N LEU A 375 -22.79 -0.09 10.94
CA LEU A 375 -21.87 -0.85 10.11
C LEU A 375 -21.19 -1.96 10.91
N ALA A 376 -21.19 -3.17 10.38
CA ALA A 376 -20.38 -4.27 10.88
C ALA A 376 -19.10 -4.40 10.04
N ILE A 377 -17.93 -4.26 10.67
CA ILE A 377 -16.61 -4.41 10.06
C ILE A 377 -15.99 -5.72 10.54
N SER A 378 -15.53 -6.57 9.61
CA SER A 378 -14.69 -7.73 9.95
C SER A 378 -13.35 -7.63 9.24
N ILE A 379 -12.28 -7.72 10.00
CA ILE A 379 -10.92 -7.63 9.47
C ILE A 379 -10.09 -8.79 9.99
N THR A 380 -9.30 -9.32 9.06
CA THR A 380 -8.18 -10.20 9.36
C THR A 380 -7.02 -9.80 8.47
N CYS A 381 -5.82 -9.86 9.02
CA CYS A 381 -4.57 -9.75 8.26
C CYS A 381 -3.99 -11.12 7.90
N THR A 382 -4.65 -12.19 8.35
CA THR A 382 -4.05 -13.50 8.54
C THR A 382 -5.03 -14.61 8.17
N ASN A 383 -6.14 -14.32 7.49
CA ASN A 383 -7.01 -15.32 6.90
C ASN A 383 -7.67 -14.76 5.65
N PRO A 384 -7.29 -15.11 4.39
CA PRO A 384 -7.97 -14.53 3.25
C PRO A 384 -9.38 -15.16 3.11
N TRP A 385 -9.63 -16.28 3.79
CA TRP A 385 -10.79 -17.15 3.65
C TRP A 385 -11.81 -16.98 4.77
N GLU A 386 -11.59 -16.05 5.71
CA GLU A 386 -12.53 -15.85 6.80
C GLU A 386 -13.89 -15.43 6.26
N GLU A 387 -14.92 -16.21 6.62
CA GLU A 387 -16.31 -15.95 6.23
C GLU A 387 -16.73 -14.52 6.56
N GLU A 388 -17.64 -13.99 5.74
CA GLU A 388 -18.22 -12.69 5.98
C GLU A 388 -19.01 -12.69 7.31
N PRO A 389 -19.06 -11.56 8.02
CA PRO A 389 -19.89 -11.46 9.22
C PRO A 389 -21.34 -11.83 8.89
N SER A 390 -21.91 -12.80 9.63
CA SER A 390 -23.31 -13.23 9.54
C SER A 390 -24.26 -12.25 10.26
N VAL A 391 -24.05 -10.95 10.05
CA VAL A 391 -24.83 -9.86 10.65
C VAL A 391 -25.88 -9.37 9.66
N ARG A 392 -27.08 -9.01 10.15
CA ARG A 392 -28.10 -8.33 9.34
C ARG A 392 -27.74 -6.85 9.23
N GLY A 393 -27.73 -6.30 8.01
CA GLY A 393 -27.50 -4.87 7.77
C GLY A 393 -26.23 -4.56 6.97
N PRO A 394 -25.79 -3.29 6.97
CA PRO A 394 -24.55 -2.88 6.32
C PRO A 394 -23.33 -3.59 6.90
N ARG A 395 -22.49 -4.13 6.02
CA ARG A 395 -21.25 -4.80 6.42
C ARG A 395 -20.10 -4.51 5.48
N ALA A 396 -18.92 -4.45 6.05
CA ALA A 396 -17.67 -4.26 5.35
C ALA A 396 -16.65 -5.29 5.84
N TRP A 397 -15.73 -5.66 4.95
CA TRP A 397 -14.71 -6.64 5.30
C TRP A 397 -13.38 -6.37 4.61
N SER A 398 -12.29 -6.81 5.23
CA SER A 398 -10.96 -6.84 4.63
C SER A 398 -10.22 -8.12 4.98
N ARG A 399 -9.55 -8.70 3.96
CA ARG A 399 -8.86 -9.98 3.97
C ARG A 399 -7.50 -9.81 3.28
N PRO A 400 -6.40 -10.45 3.72
CA PRO A 400 -5.17 -10.45 2.93
C PRO A 400 -5.44 -11.04 1.53
N ALA A 401 -4.71 -10.59 0.51
CA ALA A 401 -4.83 -11.14 -0.83
C ALA A 401 -3.50 -11.71 -1.30
N ASN A 402 -3.51 -12.94 -1.83
CA ASN A 402 -2.32 -13.63 -2.30
C ASN A 402 -2.05 -13.33 -3.79
N THR A 403 -2.28 -12.08 -4.18
CA THR A 403 -2.09 -11.61 -5.55
C THR A 403 -1.40 -10.26 -5.56
N TRP A 404 -0.63 -10.01 -6.60
CA TRP A 404 0.03 -8.73 -6.78
C TRP A 404 -0.99 -7.68 -7.22
N VAL A 405 -1.01 -6.55 -6.53
CA VAL A 405 -1.88 -5.41 -6.86
C VAL A 405 -0.98 -4.23 -7.28
N PRO A 406 -0.96 -3.84 -8.56
CA PRO A 406 0.03 -2.90 -9.09
C PRO A 406 -0.08 -1.48 -8.57
N GLU A 407 -1.28 -0.98 -8.27
CA GLU A 407 -1.53 0.43 -7.92
C GLU A 407 -2.59 0.59 -6.82
N PRO A 408 -2.51 1.64 -5.97
CA PRO A 408 -3.59 1.96 -5.05
C PRO A 408 -4.86 2.32 -5.82
N SER A 409 -6.01 1.95 -5.27
CA SER A 409 -7.32 2.10 -5.92
C SER A 409 -7.88 3.53 -5.90
N VAL A 410 -7.05 4.55 -5.65
CA VAL A 410 -7.49 5.95 -5.50
C VAL A 410 -7.33 6.70 -6.81
N LYS A 411 -8.36 7.49 -7.14
CA LYS A 411 -8.31 8.46 -8.24
C LYS A 411 -8.14 9.85 -7.65
N PHE A 412 -7.02 10.49 -7.96
CA PHE A 412 -6.77 11.89 -7.65
C PHE A 412 -7.43 12.73 -8.73
N SER A 413 -8.59 13.28 -8.39
CA SER A 413 -9.46 14.03 -9.28
C SER A 413 -9.95 15.28 -8.59
N ASN A 414 -10.51 16.20 -9.38
CA ASN A 414 -11.02 17.49 -8.97
C ASN A 414 -9.94 18.51 -8.58
N SER A 415 -10.33 19.78 -8.53
CA SER A 415 -9.50 20.88 -8.05
C SER A 415 -10.33 21.72 -7.07
N GLU A 416 -10.12 21.47 -5.79
CA GLU A 416 -10.75 22.24 -4.71
C GLU A 416 -9.66 22.82 -3.81
N TYR A 417 -9.73 24.14 -3.62
CA TYR A 417 -8.80 24.89 -2.79
C TYR A 417 -9.50 25.43 -1.54
N LEU A 418 -8.72 25.71 -0.51
CA LEU A 418 -9.23 26.23 0.74
C LEU A 418 -9.73 27.67 0.57
N SER A 419 -10.95 27.94 1.01
CA SER A 419 -11.57 29.27 0.95
C SER A 419 -10.90 30.29 1.89
N ARG A 420 -10.22 29.82 2.94
CA ARG A 420 -9.55 30.64 3.96
C ARG A 420 -8.22 30.04 4.37
N ALA A 421 -7.36 30.85 4.98
CA ALA A 421 -6.08 30.38 5.46
C ALA A 421 -6.35 29.40 6.63
N PRO A 422 -5.80 28.18 6.57
CA PRO A 422 -5.96 27.22 7.65
C PRO A 422 -5.18 27.68 8.88
N ASP A 423 -5.56 27.18 10.06
CA ASP A 423 -4.75 27.38 11.26
C ASP A 423 -3.38 26.69 11.11
N GLY A 424 -2.31 27.40 11.42
CA GLY A 424 -0.95 26.85 11.39
C GLY A 424 -0.80 25.61 12.28
N SER A 425 -1.48 25.57 13.43
CA SER A 425 -1.44 24.40 14.33
C SER A 425 -2.02 23.14 13.67
N LEU A 426 -3.07 23.32 12.85
CA LEU A 426 -3.68 22.25 12.08
C LEU A 426 -2.72 21.73 11.00
N LEU A 427 -2.05 22.61 10.27
CA LEU A 427 -1.06 22.21 9.27
C LEU A 427 0.17 21.53 9.89
N GLU A 428 0.64 21.98 11.05
CA GLU A 428 1.74 21.35 11.76
C GLU A 428 1.39 19.92 12.20
N SER A 429 0.12 19.68 12.56
CA SER A 429 -0.35 18.35 12.91
C SER A 429 -0.23 17.37 11.74
N PHE A 430 -0.58 17.79 10.51
CA PHE A 430 -0.37 16.98 9.30
C PHE A 430 1.11 16.80 8.96
N ALA A 431 1.92 17.87 9.09
CA ALA A 431 3.36 17.77 8.88
C ALA A 431 4.03 16.76 9.84
N ARG A 432 3.52 16.64 11.06
CA ARG A 432 3.95 15.65 12.05
C ARG A 432 3.54 14.22 11.66
N ASP A 433 2.27 14.04 11.28
CA ASP A 433 1.72 12.73 10.94
C ASP A 433 2.23 12.17 9.60
N LEU A 434 2.54 13.04 8.64
CA LEU A 434 2.96 12.63 7.30
C LEU A 434 4.48 12.65 7.13
N PHE A 435 5.17 13.67 7.68
CA PHE A 435 6.60 13.91 7.45
C PHE A 435 7.45 13.97 8.72
N ARG A 436 6.84 13.76 9.90
CA ARG A 436 7.53 13.77 11.21
C ARG A 436 8.24 15.10 11.47
N LYS A 437 7.61 16.20 11.02
CA LYS A 437 8.05 17.57 11.26
C LYS A 437 7.13 18.21 12.29
N ALA A 438 7.67 18.47 13.48
CA ALA A 438 6.86 18.98 14.60
C ALA A 438 6.42 20.43 14.42
N PHE A 439 7.23 21.24 13.74
CA PHE A 439 7.03 22.68 13.54
C PHE A 439 7.49 23.08 12.14
N PHE A 440 6.85 24.10 11.59
CA PHE A 440 7.36 24.76 10.38
C PHE A 440 8.54 25.68 10.70
N ARG A 441 9.51 25.70 9.80
CA ARG A 441 10.56 26.72 9.79
C ARG A 441 10.00 28.03 9.24
N GLU A 442 10.72 29.11 9.49
CA GLU A 442 10.38 30.44 8.99
C GLU A 442 10.11 30.41 7.47
N GLY A 443 9.02 31.07 7.06
CA GLY A 443 8.57 31.16 5.67
C GLY A 443 7.82 29.94 5.13
N GLN A 444 7.99 28.73 5.68
CA GLN A 444 7.34 27.52 5.15
C GLN A 444 5.81 27.58 5.26
N LEU A 445 5.29 28.01 6.42
CA LEU A 445 3.85 28.08 6.67
C LEU A 445 3.16 29.04 5.69
N ALA A 446 3.73 30.24 5.50
CA ALA A 446 3.19 31.25 4.58
C ALA A 446 3.16 30.75 3.12
N ILE A 447 4.15 29.97 2.69
CA ILE A 447 4.16 29.35 1.36
C ILE A 447 3.03 28.31 1.26
N LEU A 448 2.95 27.39 2.23
CA LEU A 448 1.94 26.33 2.24
C LEU A 448 0.52 26.86 2.27
N GLU A 449 0.22 27.85 3.12
CA GLU A 449 -1.10 28.49 3.21
C GLU A 449 -1.53 29.06 1.86
N ARG A 450 -0.63 29.74 1.14
CA ARG A 450 -0.94 30.28 -0.18
C ARG A 450 -1.24 29.18 -1.19
N ILE A 451 -0.42 28.12 -1.21
CA ILE A 451 -0.62 26.97 -2.11
C ILE A 451 -1.99 26.33 -1.86
N LEU A 452 -2.34 26.05 -0.61
CA LEU A 452 -3.62 25.42 -0.27
C LEU A 452 -4.83 26.28 -0.61
N GLN A 453 -4.66 27.60 -0.67
CA GLN A 453 -5.70 28.55 -1.11
C GLN A 453 -5.75 28.74 -2.64
N GLY A 454 -4.93 28.02 -3.41
CA GLY A 454 -4.84 28.19 -4.86
C GLY A 454 -4.26 29.56 -5.26
N LYS A 455 -3.35 30.12 -4.44
CA LYS A 455 -2.68 31.39 -4.71
C LYS A 455 -1.24 31.16 -5.16
N ASP A 456 -0.82 31.88 -6.19
CA ASP A 456 0.58 31.99 -6.62
C ASP A 456 1.53 32.35 -5.47
N VAL A 457 2.72 31.76 -5.45
CA VAL A 457 3.73 32.08 -4.43
C VAL A 457 5.17 31.90 -4.94
N VAL A 458 6.04 32.86 -4.62
CA VAL A 458 7.48 32.70 -4.84
C VAL A 458 8.12 32.25 -3.52
N GLY A 459 8.55 30.99 -3.45
CA GLY A 459 9.11 30.36 -2.26
C GLY A 459 10.61 30.61 -2.12
N LEU A 460 11.00 31.77 -1.59
CA LEU A 460 12.39 32.14 -1.37
C LEU A 460 12.88 31.65 0.01
N LEU A 461 13.43 30.44 0.05
CA LEU A 461 14.09 29.90 1.25
C LEU A 461 15.53 29.48 0.91
N PRO A 462 16.48 29.56 1.86
CA PRO A 462 17.85 29.09 1.64
C PRO A 462 17.90 27.59 1.31
N THR A 463 19.00 27.12 0.72
CA THR A 463 19.26 25.70 0.48
C THR A 463 19.15 24.92 1.78
N GLY A 464 18.47 23.76 1.74
CA GLY A 464 18.20 22.98 2.95
C GLY A 464 17.19 23.62 3.92
N GLY A 465 16.66 24.81 3.61
CA GLY A 465 15.59 25.49 4.36
C GLY A 465 14.27 24.72 4.39
N GLY A 466 14.12 23.72 3.51
CA GLY A 466 12.98 22.80 3.50
C GLY A 466 11.85 23.24 2.57
N LYS A 467 12.18 23.85 1.43
CA LYS A 467 11.20 24.21 0.37
C LYS A 467 10.31 23.03 0.00
N SER A 468 10.90 21.84 -0.14
CA SER A 468 10.20 20.62 -0.56
C SER A 468 9.01 20.24 0.30
N LEU A 469 9.13 20.40 1.62
CA LEU A 469 8.04 20.07 2.55
C LEU A 469 6.74 20.80 2.21
N THR A 470 6.83 22.05 1.74
CA THR A 470 5.64 22.89 1.49
C THR A 470 4.79 22.36 0.33
N TYR A 471 5.39 22.07 -0.83
CA TYR A 471 4.64 21.53 -1.96
C TYR A 471 4.31 20.04 -1.78
N GLN A 472 5.15 19.27 -1.08
CA GLN A 472 4.90 17.86 -0.80
C GLN A 472 3.69 17.69 0.13
N LEU A 473 3.58 18.51 1.17
CA LEU A 473 2.43 18.49 2.07
C LEU A 473 1.17 18.99 1.35
N ALA A 474 1.28 20.04 0.54
CA ALA A 474 0.16 20.50 -0.29
C ALA A 474 -0.33 19.42 -1.27
N ALA A 475 0.57 18.69 -1.94
CA ALA A 475 0.22 17.62 -2.87
C ALA A 475 -0.58 16.47 -2.22
N LEU A 476 -0.41 16.26 -0.92
CA LEU A 476 -1.15 15.25 -0.15
C LEU A 476 -2.49 15.77 0.39
N LEU A 477 -2.58 17.08 0.64
CA LEU A 477 -3.77 17.73 1.20
C LEU A 477 -4.72 18.28 0.14
N LEU A 478 -4.32 18.33 -1.14
CA LEU A 478 -5.17 18.70 -2.27
C LEU A 478 -5.70 17.44 -2.98
N PRO A 479 -6.88 17.51 -3.63
CA PRO A 479 -7.55 16.31 -4.17
C PRO A 479 -6.97 15.81 -5.50
N GLY A 480 -6.42 16.71 -6.33
CA GLY A 480 -5.87 16.37 -7.65
C GLY A 480 -4.36 16.11 -7.66
N ALA A 481 -3.84 15.78 -8.83
CA ALA A 481 -2.42 15.53 -9.04
C ALA A 481 -1.57 16.82 -8.97
N THR A 482 -0.31 16.68 -8.60
CA THR A 482 0.72 17.72 -8.66
C THR A 482 1.67 17.46 -9.83
N LEU A 483 1.94 18.49 -10.63
CA LEU A 483 2.96 18.45 -11.66
C LEU A 483 4.23 19.14 -11.16
N TYR A 484 5.34 18.42 -11.11
CA TYR A 484 6.64 18.95 -10.67
C TYR A 484 7.58 19.06 -11.86
N VAL A 485 8.08 20.28 -12.11
CA VAL A 485 8.96 20.61 -13.23
C VAL A 485 10.33 20.99 -12.68
N ALA A 486 11.37 20.25 -13.08
CA ALA A 486 12.74 20.48 -12.62
C ALA A 486 13.77 20.28 -13.75
N PRO A 487 14.92 21.00 -13.73
CA PRO A 487 15.83 21.07 -14.88
C PRO A 487 16.70 19.82 -15.06
N LEU A 488 17.03 19.12 -13.97
CA LEU A 488 18.02 18.05 -13.97
C LEU A 488 17.34 16.69 -13.82
N LYS A 489 17.71 15.73 -14.68
CA LYS A 489 17.21 14.35 -14.60
C LYS A 489 17.51 13.70 -13.25
N SER A 490 18.72 13.91 -12.73
CA SER A 490 19.13 13.43 -11.41
C SER A 490 18.25 14.00 -10.30
N LEU A 491 17.77 15.24 -10.44
CA LEU A 491 16.89 15.84 -9.45
C LEU A 491 15.50 15.20 -9.48
N LEU A 492 14.97 14.86 -10.66
CA LEU A 492 13.70 14.12 -10.79
C LEU A 492 13.78 12.74 -10.13
N GLU A 493 14.89 12.01 -10.36
CA GLU A 493 15.13 10.71 -9.76
C GLU A 493 15.28 10.81 -8.24
N ASP A 494 16.07 11.76 -7.74
CA ASP A 494 16.24 12.00 -6.30
C ASP A 494 14.93 12.35 -5.60
N GLN A 495 14.07 13.18 -6.23
CA GLN A 495 12.77 13.56 -5.67
C GLN A 495 11.80 12.38 -5.68
N TYR A 496 11.80 11.57 -6.74
CA TYR A 496 11.01 10.34 -6.81
C TYR A 496 11.38 9.36 -5.69
N GLU A 497 12.67 9.11 -5.48
CA GLU A 497 13.13 8.21 -4.41
C GLU A 497 12.80 8.76 -3.02
N ARG A 498 12.95 10.08 -2.79
CA ARG A 498 12.58 10.70 -1.50
C ARG A 498 11.09 10.54 -1.20
N PHE A 499 10.22 10.76 -2.18
CA PHE A 499 8.77 10.65 -1.99
C PHE A 499 8.35 9.22 -1.66
N LYS A 500 8.99 8.23 -2.31
CA LYS A 500 8.82 6.80 -1.96
C LYS A 500 9.30 6.48 -0.56
N VAL A 501 10.44 7.02 -0.14
CA VAL A 501 10.96 6.85 1.22
C VAL A 501 9.98 7.36 2.28
N ASP A 502 9.31 8.48 1.99
CA ASP A 502 8.25 9.06 2.84
C ASP A 502 6.91 8.26 2.78
N GLY A 503 6.91 7.13 2.07
CA GLY A 503 5.77 6.22 1.96
C GLY A 503 4.74 6.63 0.92
N VAL A 504 5.12 7.50 -0.02
CA VAL A 504 4.26 7.91 -1.15
C VAL A 504 4.74 7.25 -2.44
N ASP A 505 4.16 6.10 -2.77
CA ASP A 505 4.50 5.34 -3.97
C ASP A 505 3.70 5.76 -5.21
N ALA A 506 2.59 6.50 -5.01
CA ALA A 506 1.75 7.04 -6.08
C ALA A 506 2.42 8.26 -6.77
N CYS A 507 3.69 8.16 -7.11
CA CYS A 507 4.42 9.17 -7.87
C CYS A 507 5.05 8.57 -9.12
N GLY A 508 5.40 9.44 -10.06
CA GLY A 508 6.01 9.08 -11.32
C GLY A 508 6.95 10.16 -11.83
N PHE A 509 7.82 9.78 -12.75
CA PHE A 509 8.62 10.73 -13.52
C PHE A 509 8.63 10.32 -14.99
N ILE A 510 8.76 11.29 -15.89
CA ILE A 510 8.97 11.05 -17.31
C ILE A 510 10.27 11.73 -17.73
N SER A 511 11.31 10.92 -17.89
CA SER A 511 12.62 11.37 -18.36
C SER A 511 13.08 10.57 -19.58
N SER A 512 14.21 10.97 -20.17
CA SER A 512 14.81 10.19 -21.26
C SER A 512 15.42 8.87 -20.79
N ALA A 513 15.56 8.64 -19.47
CA ALA A 513 16.12 7.40 -18.91
C ALA A 513 15.14 6.22 -19.02
N LEU A 514 13.83 6.51 -19.07
CA LEU A 514 12.80 5.50 -19.27
C LEU A 514 12.72 5.04 -20.72
N ASP A 515 12.46 3.75 -20.92
CA ASP A 515 12.13 3.22 -22.24
C ASP A 515 10.72 3.65 -22.69
N ILE A 516 10.33 3.25 -23.90
CA ILE A 516 9.03 3.64 -24.48
C ILE A 516 7.86 3.02 -23.70
N GLY A 517 7.98 1.75 -23.28
CA GLY A 517 6.93 1.05 -22.55
C GLY A 517 6.71 1.68 -21.18
N GLN A 518 7.78 1.95 -20.44
CA GLN A 518 7.77 2.63 -19.15
C GLN A 518 7.16 4.03 -19.25
N LYS A 519 7.48 4.80 -20.30
CA LYS A 519 6.86 6.11 -20.53
C LYS A 519 5.35 5.99 -20.71
N ILE A 520 4.90 5.08 -21.56
CA ILE A 520 3.48 4.85 -21.82
C ILE A 520 2.76 4.44 -20.53
N GLU A 521 3.37 3.59 -19.71
CA GLU A 521 2.83 3.20 -18.42
C GLU A 521 2.67 4.40 -17.47
N GLN A 522 3.68 5.26 -17.35
CA GLN A 522 3.58 6.48 -16.52
C GLN A 522 2.48 7.42 -17.02
N GLU A 523 2.33 7.57 -18.33
CA GLU A 523 1.29 8.39 -18.96
C GLU A 523 -0.13 7.82 -18.71
N GLN A 524 -0.28 6.51 -18.80
CA GLN A 524 -1.54 5.82 -18.50
C GLN A 524 -1.91 5.94 -17.02
N ARG A 525 -0.94 5.73 -16.11
CA ARG A 525 -1.14 5.92 -14.66
C ARG A 525 -1.56 7.34 -14.33
N PHE A 526 -0.92 8.35 -14.94
CA PHE A 526 -1.28 9.76 -14.74
C PHE A 526 -2.71 10.05 -15.21
N THR A 527 -3.05 9.69 -16.45
CA THR A 527 -4.38 9.94 -17.03
C THR A 527 -5.50 9.13 -16.36
N ALA A 528 -5.17 8.00 -15.73
CA ALA A 528 -6.09 7.23 -14.89
C ALA A 528 -6.31 7.84 -13.49
N GLY A 529 -5.59 8.90 -13.12
CA GLY A 529 -5.67 9.53 -11.81
C GLY A 529 -4.94 8.79 -10.71
N GLN A 530 -4.01 7.90 -11.05
CA GLN A 530 -3.31 7.02 -10.09
C GLN A 530 -2.02 7.67 -9.52
N MET A 531 -1.77 8.94 -9.83
CA MET A 531 -0.56 9.66 -9.41
C MET A 531 -0.89 10.91 -8.59
N ARG A 532 -0.30 10.98 -7.39
CA ARG A 532 -0.22 12.19 -6.58
C ARG A 532 0.72 13.21 -7.19
N MET A 533 1.84 12.75 -7.76
CA MET A 533 2.85 13.62 -8.33
C MET A 533 3.44 13.03 -9.61
N LEU A 534 3.46 13.84 -10.67
CA LEU A 534 4.17 13.54 -11.91
C LEU A 534 5.32 14.54 -12.09
N GLN A 535 6.52 14.02 -12.29
CA GLN A 535 7.73 14.82 -12.44
C GLN A 535 8.21 14.84 -13.89
N VAL A 536 8.50 16.01 -14.44
CA VAL A 536 8.93 16.17 -15.83
C VAL A 536 10.02 17.22 -15.98
N ALA A 537 10.83 17.07 -17.02
CA ALA A 537 11.73 18.13 -17.46
C ALA A 537 10.94 19.24 -18.20
N PRO A 538 11.41 20.50 -18.20
CA PRO A 538 10.78 21.60 -18.91
C PRO A 538 10.64 21.33 -20.41
N GLU A 539 11.62 20.67 -21.03
CA GLU A 539 11.57 20.33 -22.45
C GLU A 539 10.41 19.38 -22.75
N ARG A 540 10.13 18.42 -21.85
CA ARG A 540 8.99 17.51 -21.95
C ARG A 540 7.67 18.24 -21.76
N PHE A 541 7.61 19.13 -20.76
CA PHE A 541 6.43 19.96 -20.49
C PHE A 541 5.96 20.77 -21.71
N LEU A 542 6.92 21.21 -22.54
CA LEU A 542 6.63 21.96 -23.77
C LEU A 542 6.22 21.10 -24.97
N MET A 543 6.38 19.77 -24.91
CA MET A 543 6.04 18.89 -26.04
C MET A 543 4.53 18.84 -26.27
N GLN A 544 4.10 18.95 -27.54
CA GLN A 544 2.69 18.89 -27.90
C GLN A 544 2.00 17.60 -27.42
N GLY A 545 2.66 16.45 -27.54
CA GLY A 545 2.11 15.17 -27.05
C GLY A 545 1.87 15.16 -25.54
N PHE A 546 2.76 15.78 -24.76
CA PHE A 546 2.58 15.88 -23.32
C PHE A 546 1.46 16.86 -22.95
N ARG A 547 1.31 17.96 -23.69
CA ARG A 547 0.17 18.89 -23.52
C ARG A 547 -1.17 18.22 -23.80
N ALA A 548 -1.27 17.45 -24.88
CA ALA A 548 -2.48 16.69 -25.19
C ALA A 548 -2.82 15.66 -24.08
N LEU A 549 -1.81 15.12 -23.41
CA LEU A 549 -1.99 14.26 -22.24
C LEU A 549 -2.53 15.04 -21.03
N LEU A 550 -2.03 16.25 -20.77
CA LEU A 550 -2.59 17.13 -19.73
C LEU A 550 -4.04 17.51 -20.04
N ASP A 551 -4.37 17.82 -21.30
CA ASP A 551 -5.74 18.09 -21.74
C ASP A 551 -6.65 16.87 -21.51
N THR A 552 -6.14 15.67 -21.78
CA THR A 552 -6.87 14.40 -21.54
C THR A 552 -7.14 14.19 -20.06
N TYR A 553 -6.13 14.42 -19.20
CA TYR A 553 -6.30 14.39 -17.75
C TYR A 553 -7.34 15.40 -17.30
N ALA A 554 -7.22 16.66 -17.74
CA ALA A 554 -8.12 17.74 -17.38
C ALA A 554 -9.58 17.48 -17.78
N ALA A 555 -9.80 16.93 -18.97
CA ALA A 555 -11.13 16.58 -19.46
C ALA A 555 -11.80 15.44 -18.66
N THR A 556 -11.01 14.55 -18.06
CA THR A 556 -11.52 13.35 -17.39
C THR A 556 -11.61 13.53 -15.87
N LEU A 557 -10.65 14.24 -15.28
CA LEU A 557 -10.44 14.31 -13.83
C LEU A 557 -10.38 15.75 -13.31
N GLY A 558 -10.52 16.77 -14.17
CA GLY A 558 -10.30 18.17 -13.81
C GLY A 558 -8.81 18.57 -13.84
N PRO A 559 -8.50 19.88 -13.71
CA PRO A 559 -7.13 20.37 -13.81
C PRO A 559 -6.26 19.82 -12.67
N VAL A 560 -4.95 19.75 -12.91
CA VAL A 560 -4.00 19.45 -11.83
C VAL A 560 -4.13 20.49 -10.70
N SER A 561 -4.01 20.04 -9.45
CA SER A 561 -4.17 20.90 -8.28
C SER A 561 -2.96 21.80 -8.01
N LEU A 562 -1.79 21.43 -8.52
CA LEU A 562 -0.56 22.20 -8.27
C LEU A 562 0.45 21.99 -9.40
N VAL A 563 1.09 23.08 -9.83
CA VAL A 563 2.30 23.05 -10.64
C VAL A 563 3.46 23.63 -9.82
N VAL A 564 4.52 22.85 -9.67
CA VAL A 564 5.74 23.24 -8.96
C VAL A 564 6.85 23.42 -9.99
N VAL A 565 7.50 24.58 -9.97
CA VAL A 565 8.63 24.91 -10.85
C VAL A 565 9.87 25.08 -10.00
N ASP A 566 10.71 24.04 -9.93
CA ASP A 566 11.94 24.07 -9.14
C ASP A 566 13.07 24.76 -9.90
N GLU A 567 14.07 25.27 -9.17
CA GLU A 567 15.20 26.04 -9.73
C GLU A 567 14.73 27.18 -10.66
N CYS A 568 13.76 27.97 -10.21
CA CYS A 568 13.04 28.91 -11.05
C CYS A 568 13.92 30.06 -11.55
N HIS A 569 15.11 30.27 -10.96
CA HIS A 569 16.11 31.22 -11.46
C HIS A 569 16.54 30.90 -12.90
N CYS A 570 16.36 29.66 -13.37
CA CYS A 570 16.58 29.25 -14.76
C CYS A 570 15.73 30.04 -15.78
N VAL A 571 14.68 30.76 -15.36
CA VAL A 571 13.86 31.64 -16.21
C VAL A 571 14.59 32.93 -16.59
N SER A 572 15.51 33.41 -15.74
CA SER A 572 16.17 34.70 -15.93
C SER A 572 17.32 34.58 -16.93
N GLU A 573 17.26 35.36 -18.01
CA GLU A 573 18.35 35.48 -19.00
C GLU A 573 19.65 36.03 -18.39
N TRP A 574 19.55 36.70 -17.25
CA TRP A 574 20.68 37.24 -16.49
C TRP A 574 21.28 36.23 -15.50
N GLY A 575 20.63 35.07 -15.33
CA GLY A 575 21.11 34.01 -14.45
C GLY A 575 22.17 33.12 -15.11
N HIS A 576 23.14 32.67 -14.31
CA HIS A 576 24.21 31.78 -14.80
C HIS A 576 23.72 30.42 -15.30
N GLU A 577 22.50 30.01 -14.94
CA GLU A 577 21.89 28.74 -15.32
C GLU A 577 20.65 28.89 -16.23
N PHE A 578 20.57 29.98 -17.01
CA PHE A 578 19.44 30.24 -17.89
C PHE A 578 19.09 29.03 -18.79
N ARG A 579 17.79 28.69 -18.81
CA ARG A 579 17.22 27.62 -19.65
C ARG A 579 16.06 28.20 -20.48
N PRO A 580 16.18 28.33 -21.81
CA PRO A 580 15.10 28.85 -22.66
C PRO A 580 13.75 28.10 -22.52
N ALA A 581 13.81 26.80 -22.18
CA ALA A 581 12.61 26.00 -21.95
C ALA A 581 11.81 26.46 -20.72
N TYR A 582 12.45 26.96 -19.66
CA TYR A 582 11.77 27.51 -18.48
C TYR A 582 11.00 28.80 -18.79
N LEU A 583 11.61 29.70 -19.55
CA LEU A 583 10.96 30.93 -19.99
C LEU A 583 9.70 30.62 -20.81
N ARG A 584 9.78 29.67 -21.75
CA ARG A 584 8.62 29.25 -22.53
C ARG A 584 7.56 28.51 -21.70
N ALA A 585 7.98 27.71 -20.71
CA ALA A 585 7.06 26.98 -19.85
C ALA A 585 6.23 27.93 -18.97
N THR A 586 6.85 28.99 -18.47
CA THR A 586 6.21 29.99 -17.59
C THR A 586 5.40 31.07 -18.33
N LEU A 587 5.74 31.36 -19.60
CA LEU A 587 5.03 32.37 -20.42
C LEU A 587 3.73 31.87 -21.06
N ASN A 588 3.53 30.56 -21.20
CA ASN A 588 2.26 30.03 -21.70
C ASN A 588 1.23 30.17 -20.58
N LYS A 589 0.27 31.09 -20.74
CA LYS A 589 -0.73 31.32 -19.71
C LYS A 589 -1.55 30.03 -19.48
N PRO A 590 -1.91 29.75 -18.23
CA PRO A 590 -2.60 28.51 -17.86
C PRO A 590 -3.95 28.36 -18.57
N GLY A 591 -4.67 29.49 -18.75
CA GLY A 591 -5.94 29.53 -19.48
C GLY A 591 -5.89 29.11 -20.95
N GLU A 592 -4.71 29.05 -21.58
CA GLU A 592 -4.54 28.52 -22.95
C GLU A 592 -4.09 27.04 -22.98
N LEU A 593 -3.82 26.44 -21.82
CA LEU A 593 -3.17 25.14 -21.68
C LEU A 593 -4.12 24.00 -21.25
N GLY A 594 -5.43 24.22 -21.17
CA GLY A 594 -6.38 23.23 -20.62
C GLY A 594 -6.14 22.91 -19.13
N VAL A 595 -5.16 23.58 -18.53
CA VAL A 595 -4.74 23.48 -17.14
C VAL A 595 -5.10 24.81 -16.48
N GLN A 596 -6.09 24.83 -15.59
CA GLN A 596 -6.33 26.00 -14.75
C GLN A 596 -5.21 26.10 -13.69
N ALA A 597 -4.03 26.53 -14.10
CA ALA A 597 -2.87 26.70 -13.24
C ALA A 597 -2.45 28.16 -13.16
N ASP A 598 -3.26 29.04 -12.56
CA ASP A 598 -2.79 30.35 -12.03
C ASP A 598 -1.79 30.12 -10.87
N ASN A 599 -0.82 29.22 -11.06
CA ASN A 599 -0.16 28.43 -10.03
C ASN A 599 1.32 28.24 -10.39
N ASN A 600 2.14 29.26 -10.17
CA ASN A 600 3.58 29.08 -10.11
C ASN A 600 4.06 29.18 -8.65
N VAL A 601 4.66 28.08 -8.16
CA VAL A 601 5.63 28.15 -7.06
C VAL A 601 6.99 28.46 -7.67
N LEU A 602 7.49 29.70 -7.54
CA LEU A 602 8.81 30.10 -8.04
C LEU A 602 9.81 30.05 -6.88
N GLY A 603 10.71 29.07 -6.84
CA GLY A 603 11.81 29.03 -5.86
C GLY A 603 13.08 29.66 -6.42
N GLN A 604 13.52 30.80 -5.86
CA GLN A 604 14.82 31.41 -6.20
C GLN A 604 15.80 31.26 -5.02
N GLU A 605 17.01 30.81 -5.32
CA GLU A 605 18.16 30.93 -4.42
C GLU A 605 19.04 32.13 -4.81
N ASN A 606 19.40 32.89 -3.77
CA ASN A 606 20.46 33.88 -3.61
C ASN A 606 21.12 34.53 -4.84
N TRP A 607 21.03 35.87 -4.89
CA TRP A 607 22.06 36.73 -5.48
C TRP A 607 22.73 37.56 -4.39
N LEU A 608 24.06 37.58 -4.41
CA LEU A 608 24.80 38.81 -4.15
C LEU A 608 24.74 39.68 -5.40
#